data_AF-A0A4S8QK38-F1
#
_entry.id   AF-A0A4S8QK38-F1
#
_cell.length_a   1.000
_cell.length_b   1.000
_cell.length_c   1.000
_cell.angle_alpha   90.00
_cell.angle_beta   90.00
_cell.angle_gamma   90.00
#
_symmetry.space_group_name_H-M   'P 1'
#
loop_
_entity.id
_entity.type
_entity.pdbx_description
1 polymer ?
#
loop_
_entity_poly.entity_id
_entity_poly.type
_entity_poly.pdbx_seq_one_letter_code
_entity_poly.pdbx_strand_id
1 'polypeptide(L)'
;MSRTVPVIAGEAMFWAYDVALGVLFIEAARVGAEMPADGRPSAWPELKQHLLTQASLGANTAVLLDDFAAEQRRVFLSCVVEAARRIEARGGVSRDEVANWPELEESATGFLRGAEHIAAAPLVELAQALVDLAAGTLSPAPAGRHWYYGTPEGRVVQGG
;
A
#
# COMPACT_ATOMS: atom_id res chain seq x y z
N MET A 1 -5.51 6.89 17.98
CA MET A 1 -4.63 6.95 16.79
C MET A 1 -5.48 6.73 15.56
N SER A 2 -5.32 7.57 14.54
CA SER A 2 -5.98 7.36 13.23
C SER A 2 -5.59 5.97 12.70
N ARG A 3 -6.51 5.29 12.05
CA ARG A 3 -6.27 4.00 11.38
C ARG A 3 -5.96 4.18 9.89
N THR A 4 -5.88 5.42 9.44
CA THR A 4 -5.80 5.74 8.03
C THR A 4 -4.70 6.76 7.75
N VAL A 5 -4.02 6.55 6.62
CA VAL A 5 -2.93 7.36 6.09
C VAL A 5 -3.43 8.12 4.87
N PRO A 6 -3.17 9.43 4.74
CA PRO A 6 -3.45 10.12 3.49
C PRO A 6 -2.41 9.72 2.43
N VAL A 7 -2.90 9.38 1.24
CA VAL A 7 -2.10 9.17 0.03
C VAL A 7 -2.40 10.30 -0.94
N ILE A 8 -1.37 11.02 -1.38
CA ILE A 8 -1.49 12.32 -2.05
C ILE A 8 -0.69 12.30 -3.35
N ALA A 9 -1.28 12.85 -4.43
CA ALA A 9 -0.59 13.20 -5.67
C ALA A 9 -1.21 14.48 -6.25
N GLY A 10 -0.39 15.53 -6.40
CA GLY A 10 -0.83 16.87 -6.73
C GLY A 10 -1.87 17.38 -5.74
N GLU A 11 -3.03 17.77 -6.26
CA GLU A 11 -4.18 18.22 -5.46
C GLU A 11 -5.15 17.08 -5.11
N ALA A 12 -4.93 15.88 -5.64
CA ALA A 12 -5.78 14.72 -5.39
C ALA A 12 -5.27 13.89 -4.20
N MET A 13 -6.20 13.32 -3.44
CA MET A 13 -5.86 12.43 -2.33
C MET A 13 -6.96 11.43 -2.02
N PHE A 14 -6.59 10.36 -1.30
CA PHE A 14 -7.53 9.48 -0.60
C PHE A 14 -6.93 9.02 0.74
N TRP A 15 -7.74 8.43 1.60
CA TRP A 15 -7.29 7.81 2.85
C TRP A 15 -7.11 6.30 2.65
N ALA A 16 -5.94 5.75 2.96
CA ALA A 16 -5.68 4.32 2.96
C ALA A 16 -5.76 3.78 4.39
N TYR A 17 -6.38 2.61 4.59
CA TYR A 17 -6.24 1.88 5.85
C TYR A 17 -4.78 1.46 6.05
N ASP A 18 -4.21 1.81 7.20
CA ASP A 18 -2.77 1.70 7.44
C ASP A 18 -2.25 0.25 7.38
N VAL A 19 -2.99 -0.70 7.94
CA VAL A 19 -2.65 -2.13 7.88
C VAL A 19 -2.63 -2.63 6.44
N ALA A 20 -3.66 -2.31 5.65
CA ALA A 20 -3.73 -2.75 4.26
C ALA A 20 -2.59 -2.15 3.42
N LEU A 21 -2.28 -0.87 3.65
CA LEU A 21 -1.16 -0.19 3.00
C LEU A 21 0.18 -0.82 3.37
N GLY A 22 0.41 -1.10 4.66
CA GLY A 22 1.64 -1.74 5.14
C GLY A 22 1.83 -3.14 4.56
N VAL A 23 0.78 -3.97 4.56
CA VAL A 23 0.80 -5.31 3.92
C VAL A 23 1.18 -5.20 2.45
N LEU A 24 0.55 -4.29 1.72
CA LEU A 24 0.79 -4.09 0.30
C LEU A 24 2.23 -3.61 0.02
N PHE A 25 2.78 -2.74 0.87
CA PHE A 25 4.12 -2.20 0.71
C PHE A 25 5.23 -3.20 1.02
N ILE A 26 5.05 -4.04 2.05
CA ILE A 26 6.01 -5.12 2.32
C ILE A 26 6.00 -6.14 1.17
N GLU A 27 4.83 -6.53 0.69
CA GLU A 27 4.74 -7.44 -0.45
C GLU A 27 5.34 -6.81 -1.73
N ALA A 28 5.11 -5.51 -1.99
CA ALA A 28 5.75 -4.79 -3.09
C ALA A 28 7.28 -4.74 -2.96
N ALA A 29 7.80 -4.59 -1.74
CA ALA A 29 9.24 -4.65 -1.47
C ALA A 29 9.83 -6.03 -1.76
N ARG A 30 9.06 -7.11 -1.55
CA ARG A 30 9.48 -8.47 -1.90
C ARG A 30 9.48 -8.70 -3.40
N VAL A 31 8.41 -8.26 -4.08
CA VAL A 31 8.31 -8.33 -5.54
C VAL A 31 9.53 -7.68 -6.19
N GLY A 32 9.89 -6.47 -5.80
CA GLY A 32 11.05 -5.81 -6.40
C GLY A 32 12.40 -6.43 -5.98
N ALA A 33 12.47 -7.06 -4.81
CA ALA A 33 13.66 -7.82 -4.39
C ALA A 33 13.88 -9.09 -5.23
N GLU A 34 12.84 -9.62 -5.86
CA GLU A 34 12.91 -10.75 -6.80
C GLU A 34 13.19 -10.31 -8.25
N MET A 35 13.11 -9.01 -8.58
CA MET A 35 13.41 -8.53 -9.93
C MET A 35 14.86 -8.85 -10.31
N PRO A 36 15.11 -9.32 -11.56
CA PRO A 36 16.47 -9.54 -12.06
C PRO A 36 17.34 -8.29 -11.91
N ALA A 37 18.63 -8.46 -11.64
CA ALA A 37 19.56 -7.35 -11.45
C ALA A 37 19.56 -6.37 -12.63
N ASP A 38 19.47 -6.89 -13.86
CA ASP A 38 19.46 -6.10 -15.09
C ASP A 38 18.12 -5.35 -15.33
N GLY A 39 17.06 -5.76 -14.64
CA GLY A 39 15.73 -5.12 -14.70
C GLY A 39 15.40 -4.27 -13.47
N ARG A 40 16.30 -4.21 -12.49
CA ARG A 40 16.11 -3.49 -11.24
C ARG A 40 16.65 -2.06 -11.40
N PRO A 41 15.87 -1.02 -11.07
CA PRO A 41 16.39 0.34 -11.16
C PRO A 41 17.53 0.53 -10.16
N SER A 42 18.49 1.40 -10.51
CA SER A 42 19.58 1.77 -9.61
C SER A 42 19.09 2.30 -8.27
N ALA A 43 17.93 2.96 -8.28
CA ALA A 43 17.28 3.53 -7.10
C ALA A 43 16.40 2.52 -6.30
N TRP A 44 16.50 1.22 -6.59
CA TRP A 44 15.72 0.20 -5.87
C TRP A 44 16.03 0.13 -4.37
N PRO A 45 17.29 0.19 -3.91
CA PRO A 45 17.59 0.16 -2.48
C PRO A 45 16.87 1.25 -1.69
N GLU A 46 16.83 2.47 -2.22
CA GLU A 46 16.14 3.62 -1.62
C GLU A 46 14.63 3.42 -1.62
N LEU A 47 14.06 2.96 -2.75
CA LEU A 47 12.63 2.67 -2.84
C LEU A 47 12.20 1.57 -1.87
N LYS A 48 12.99 0.49 -1.76
CA LYS A 48 12.75 -0.59 -0.81
C LYS A 48 12.73 -0.06 0.63
N GLN A 49 13.72 0.74 1.01
CA GLN A 49 13.78 1.34 2.35
C GLN A 49 12.58 2.23 2.64
N HIS A 50 12.14 3.02 1.64
CA HIS A 50 10.95 3.85 1.77
C HIS A 50 9.69 3.01 2.01
N LEU A 51 9.48 1.95 1.22
CA LEU A 51 8.34 1.04 1.38
C LEU A 51 8.27 0.43 2.78
N LEU A 52 9.39 -0.09 3.28
CA LEU A 52 9.46 -0.70 4.60
C LEU A 52 9.26 0.33 5.71
N THR A 53 9.82 1.52 5.57
CA THR A 53 9.62 2.60 6.53
C THR A 53 8.15 3.04 6.61
N GLN A 54 7.48 3.21 5.47
CA GLN A 54 6.06 3.55 5.45
C GLN A 54 5.19 2.43 6.05
N ALA A 55 5.52 1.17 5.77
CA ALA A 55 4.83 0.03 6.37
C ALA A 55 4.98 0.01 7.91
N SER A 56 6.17 0.34 8.43
CA SER A 56 6.44 0.39 9.87
C SER A 56 5.84 1.62 10.57
N LEU A 57 5.80 2.77 9.89
CA LEU A 57 5.24 4.00 10.47
C LEU A 57 3.71 3.98 10.53
N GLY A 58 3.05 3.21 9.67
CA GLY A 58 1.59 3.12 9.61
C GLY A 58 0.93 4.48 9.45
N ALA A 59 -0.10 4.78 10.26
CA ALA A 59 -0.87 6.03 10.24
C ALA A 59 -0.11 7.32 10.62
N ASN A 60 1.21 7.27 10.84
CA ASN A 60 1.98 8.41 11.34
C ASN A 60 2.53 9.34 10.24
N THR A 61 2.58 8.89 8.99
CA THR A 61 3.14 9.68 7.87
C THR A 61 2.30 9.56 6.62
N ALA A 62 2.11 10.68 5.92
CA ALA A 62 1.47 10.69 4.61
C ALA A 62 2.35 9.97 3.57
N VAL A 63 1.71 9.36 2.57
CA VAL A 63 2.40 8.87 1.37
C VAL A 63 2.25 9.92 0.27
N LEU A 64 3.36 10.54 -0.10
CA LEU A 64 3.41 11.57 -1.14
C LEU A 64 3.95 10.94 -2.43
N LEU A 65 3.09 10.74 -3.42
CA LEU A 65 3.49 10.10 -4.69
C LEU A 65 4.38 11.00 -5.55
N ASP A 66 4.39 12.30 -5.28
CA ASP A 66 5.23 13.28 -5.99
C ASP A 66 6.66 13.37 -5.45
N ASP A 67 6.94 12.78 -4.29
CA ASP A 67 8.30 12.68 -3.75
C ASP A 67 9.16 11.66 -4.53
N PHE A 68 8.52 10.79 -5.31
CA PHE A 68 9.20 9.83 -6.17
C PHE A 68 9.51 10.45 -7.53
N ALA A 69 10.74 10.26 -8.01
CA ALA A 69 11.07 10.51 -9.40
C ALA A 69 10.19 9.64 -10.32
N ALA A 70 9.92 10.10 -11.55
CA ALA A 70 9.00 9.41 -12.47
C ALA A 70 9.33 7.92 -12.68
N GLU A 71 10.61 7.57 -12.76
CA GLU A 71 11.06 6.19 -12.88
C GLU A 71 10.81 5.37 -11.60
N GLN A 72 11.14 5.93 -10.43
CA GLN A 72 10.89 5.29 -9.13
C GLN A 72 9.39 5.07 -8.92
N ARG A 73 8.56 6.06 -9.24
CA ARG A 73 7.10 5.97 -9.15
C ARG A 73 6.55 4.86 -10.04
N ARG A 74 7.05 4.74 -11.28
CA ARG A 74 6.65 3.67 -12.20
C ARG A 74 7.00 2.29 -11.64
N VAL A 75 8.21 2.11 -11.10
CA VAL A 75 8.64 0.83 -10.53
C VAL A 75 7.85 0.50 -9.26
N PHE A 76 7.65 1.49 -8.39
CA PHE A 76 6.82 1.39 -7.20
C PHE A 76 5.42 0.87 -7.55
N LEU A 77 4.72 1.54 -8.48
CA LEU A 77 3.37 1.16 -8.89
C LEU A 77 3.34 -0.23 -9.53
N SER A 78 4.35 -0.59 -10.33
CA SER A 78 4.47 -1.93 -10.90
C SER A 78 4.61 -3.01 -9.81
N CYS A 79 5.42 -2.75 -8.78
CA CYS A 79 5.60 -3.68 -7.67
C CYS A 79 4.32 -3.81 -6.83
N VAL A 80 3.61 -2.70 -6.62
CA VAL A 80 2.31 -2.68 -5.91
C VAL A 80 1.25 -3.48 -6.66
N VAL A 81 1.13 -3.32 -7.98
CA VAL A 81 0.17 -4.07 -8.80
C VAL A 81 0.49 -5.56 -8.77
N GLU A 82 1.76 -5.93 -8.94
CA GLU A 82 2.17 -7.34 -8.90
C GLU A 82 2.01 -7.94 -7.49
N ALA A 83 2.25 -7.17 -6.43
CA ALA A 83 1.98 -7.57 -5.05
C ALA A 83 0.49 -7.86 -4.84
N ALA A 84 -0.39 -6.95 -5.27
CA ALA A 84 -1.82 -7.15 -5.20
C ALA A 84 -2.27 -8.41 -5.97
N ARG A 85 -1.72 -8.63 -7.17
CA ARG A 85 -2.00 -9.83 -7.97
C ARG A 85 -1.58 -11.13 -7.25
N ARG A 86 -0.40 -11.13 -6.61
CA ARG A 86 0.09 -12.29 -5.84
C ARG A 86 -0.77 -12.57 -4.61
N ILE A 87 -1.17 -11.52 -3.91
CA ILE A 87 -2.07 -11.61 -2.75
C ILE A 87 -3.45 -12.13 -3.18
N GLU A 88 -3.98 -11.62 -4.29
CA GLU A 88 -5.25 -12.06 -4.85
C GLU A 88 -5.22 -13.54 -5.22
N ALA A 89 -4.16 -14.00 -5.89
CA ALA A 89 -4.01 -15.40 -6.28
C ALA A 89 -4.00 -16.37 -5.07
N ARG A 90 -3.60 -15.90 -3.89
CA ARG A 90 -3.62 -16.70 -2.64
C ARG A 90 -4.80 -16.39 -1.71
N GLY A 91 -5.71 -15.50 -2.10
CA GLY A 91 -6.95 -15.22 -1.36
C GLY A 91 -6.81 -14.21 -0.21
N GLY A 92 -5.70 -13.47 -0.13
CA GLY A 92 -5.44 -12.50 0.92
C GLY A 92 -4.16 -12.79 1.68
N VAL A 93 -4.06 -12.25 2.90
CA VAL A 93 -2.87 -12.39 3.75
C VAL A 93 -3.31 -12.78 5.16
N SER A 94 -2.83 -13.93 5.64
CA SER A 94 -3.13 -14.42 6.98
C SER A 94 -2.12 -13.92 8.01
N ARG A 95 -2.50 -13.90 9.29
CA ARG A 95 -1.57 -13.57 10.37
C ARG A 95 -0.39 -14.53 10.44
N ASP A 96 -0.61 -15.83 10.22
CA ASP A 96 0.44 -16.84 10.23
C ASP A 96 1.46 -16.58 9.12
N GLU A 97 1.01 -16.15 7.94
CA GLU A 97 1.89 -15.74 6.86
C GLU A 97 2.75 -14.55 7.31
N VAL A 98 2.11 -13.50 7.86
CA VAL A 98 2.76 -12.27 8.32
C VAL A 98 3.74 -12.52 9.47
N ALA A 99 3.46 -13.46 10.35
CA ALA A 99 4.36 -13.84 11.45
C ALA A 99 5.71 -14.39 10.96
N ASN A 100 5.78 -14.86 9.70
CA ASN A 100 7.00 -15.36 9.10
C ASN A 100 7.73 -14.29 8.25
N TRP A 101 7.28 -13.04 8.27
CA TRP A 101 7.88 -11.97 7.47
C TRP A 101 9.15 -11.43 8.12
N PRO A 102 10.34 -11.57 7.48
CA PRO A 102 11.59 -11.08 8.06
C PRO A 102 11.69 -9.55 8.12
N GLU A 103 10.84 -8.84 7.39
CA GLU A 103 10.79 -7.37 7.37
C GLU A 103 10.06 -6.76 8.57
N LEU A 104 9.32 -7.57 9.34
CA LEU A 104 8.58 -7.09 10.51
C LEU A 104 9.41 -7.24 11.78
N GLU A 105 9.73 -6.11 12.40
CA GLU A 105 10.31 -6.07 13.75
C GLU A 105 9.23 -6.19 14.84
N GLU A 106 7.98 -5.79 14.53
CA GLU A 106 6.83 -5.91 15.43
C GLU A 106 6.14 -7.28 15.27
N SER A 107 5.46 -7.75 16.33
CA SER A 107 4.58 -8.92 16.24
C SER A 107 3.51 -8.75 15.14
N ALA A 108 3.23 -9.84 14.41
CA ALA A 108 2.17 -9.87 13.40
C ALA A 108 0.79 -9.44 13.94
N THR A 109 0.47 -9.78 15.19
CA THR A 109 -0.77 -9.36 15.84
C THR A 109 -0.85 -7.84 16.00
N GLY A 110 0.26 -7.20 16.38
CA GLY A 110 0.35 -5.74 16.50
C GLY A 110 0.22 -5.05 15.15
N PHE A 111 1.02 -5.51 14.17
CA PHE A 111 1.02 -5.00 12.81
C PHE A 111 -0.36 -5.11 12.13
N LEU A 112 -1.05 -6.25 12.27
CA LEU A 112 -2.39 -6.47 11.72
C LEU A 112 -3.52 -5.90 12.59
N ARG A 113 -3.20 -5.19 13.68
CA ARG A 113 -4.18 -4.67 14.65
C ARG A 113 -5.17 -5.73 15.15
N GLY A 114 -4.70 -6.96 15.31
CA GLY A 114 -5.50 -8.10 15.76
C GLY A 114 -6.35 -8.76 14.67
N ALA A 115 -6.24 -8.38 13.40
CA ALA A 115 -6.87 -9.14 12.32
C ALA A 115 -6.22 -10.53 12.18
N GLU A 116 -7.02 -11.56 11.96
CA GLU A 116 -6.54 -12.92 11.65
C GLU A 116 -6.21 -13.08 10.16
N HIS A 117 -6.97 -12.36 9.31
CA HIS A 117 -6.85 -12.42 7.85
C HIS A 117 -7.24 -11.08 7.24
N ILE A 118 -6.47 -10.63 6.24
CA ILE A 118 -6.80 -9.49 5.40
C ILE A 118 -7.27 -10.03 4.05
N ALA A 119 -8.51 -9.70 3.67
CA ALA A 119 -9.06 -10.11 2.38
C ALA A 119 -8.28 -9.49 1.22
N ALA A 120 -8.19 -10.21 0.10
CA ALA A 120 -7.52 -9.72 -1.10
C ALA A 120 -8.23 -8.51 -1.74
N ALA A 121 -9.56 -8.51 -1.78
CA ALA A 121 -10.32 -7.51 -2.53
C ALA A 121 -10.02 -6.05 -2.10
N PRO A 122 -9.99 -5.70 -0.80
CA PRO A 122 -9.57 -4.36 -0.37
C PRO A 122 -8.12 -3.99 -0.75
N LEU A 123 -7.20 -4.97 -0.79
CA LEU A 123 -5.81 -4.75 -1.18
C LEU A 123 -5.66 -4.50 -2.68
N VAL A 124 -6.41 -5.24 -3.51
CA VAL A 124 -6.48 -5.04 -4.95
C VAL A 124 -7.09 -3.68 -5.28
N GLU A 125 -8.18 -3.31 -4.61
CA GLU A 125 -8.81 -2.01 -4.80
C GLU A 125 -7.88 -0.85 -4.38
N LEU A 126 -7.17 -1.01 -3.27
CA LEU A 126 -6.15 -0.04 -2.83
C LEU A 126 -5.00 0.09 -3.84
N ALA A 127 -4.51 -1.01 -4.38
CA ALA A 127 -3.46 -1.00 -5.41
C ALA A 127 -3.91 -0.27 -6.68
N GLN A 128 -5.15 -0.51 -7.13
CA GLN A 128 -5.70 0.21 -8.27
C GLN A 128 -5.87 1.71 -7.97
N ALA A 129 -6.33 2.07 -6.77
CA ALA A 129 -6.46 3.47 -6.37
C ALA A 129 -5.12 4.23 -6.37
N LEU A 130 -4.02 3.55 -5.98
CA LEU A 130 -2.66 4.12 -6.07
C LEU A 130 -2.27 4.42 -7.52
N VAL A 131 -2.57 3.50 -8.45
CA VAL A 131 -2.32 3.69 -9.89
C VAL A 131 -3.16 4.82 -10.46
N ASP A 132 -4.45 4.83 -10.17
CA ASP A 132 -5.38 5.85 -10.66
C ASP A 132 -5.03 7.24 -10.12
N LEU A 133 -4.62 7.33 -8.84
CA LEU A 133 -4.16 8.57 -8.24
C LEU A 133 -2.89 9.09 -8.93
N ALA A 134 -1.89 8.23 -9.14
CA ALA A 134 -0.65 8.60 -9.82
C ALA A 134 -0.85 9.00 -11.30
N ALA A 135 -1.87 8.43 -11.95
CA ALA A 135 -2.25 8.74 -13.33
C ALA A 135 -3.15 9.99 -13.44
N GLY A 136 -3.63 10.54 -12.32
CA GLY A 136 -4.60 11.64 -12.32
C GLY A 136 -5.99 11.21 -12.82
N THR A 137 -6.30 9.91 -12.79
CA THR A 137 -7.57 9.32 -13.23
C THR A 137 -8.46 8.87 -12.08
N LEU A 138 -8.03 9.06 -10.83
CA LEU A 138 -8.83 8.77 -9.66
C LEU A 138 -10.12 9.60 -9.69
N SER A 139 -11.27 8.91 -9.64
CA SER A 139 -12.57 9.59 -9.60
C SER A 139 -12.69 10.45 -8.34
N PRO A 140 -13.15 11.71 -8.45
CA PRO A 140 -13.30 12.58 -7.30
C PRO A 140 -14.29 11.98 -6.30
N ALA A 141 -14.04 12.20 -5.01
CA ALA A 141 -15.01 11.85 -3.98
C ALA A 141 -16.25 12.77 -4.10
N PRO A 142 -17.43 12.31 -3.65
CA PRO A 142 -18.59 13.19 -3.53
C PRO A 142 -18.26 14.45 -2.72
N ALA A 143 -18.90 15.57 -3.05
CA ALA A 143 -18.65 16.86 -2.40
C ALA A 143 -18.76 16.76 -0.86
N GLY A 144 -17.76 17.29 -0.15
CA GLY A 144 -17.68 17.22 1.31
C GLY A 144 -17.32 15.84 1.86
N ARG A 145 -16.96 14.87 1.00
CA ARG A 145 -16.56 13.51 1.39
C ARG A 145 -15.17 13.17 0.89
N HIS A 146 -14.62 12.11 1.47
CA HIS A 146 -13.34 11.54 1.11
C HIS A 146 -13.48 10.04 0.83
N TRP A 147 -12.66 9.55 -0.10
CA TRP A 147 -12.49 8.13 -0.30
C TRP A 147 -11.60 7.52 0.77
N TYR A 148 -11.99 6.33 1.22
CA TYR A 148 -11.23 5.46 2.10
C TYR A 148 -11.05 4.12 1.42
N TYR A 149 -9.81 3.68 1.24
CA TYR A 149 -9.45 2.45 0.55
C TYR A 149 -8.76 1.46 1.48
N GLY A 150 -8.84 0.16 1.15
CA GLY A 150 -8.20 -0.90 1.91
C GLY A 150 -8.85 -1.20 3.26
N THR A 151 -10.05 -0.65 3.56
CA THR A 151 -10.74 -1.00 4.81
C THR A 151 -11.23 -2.45 4.76
N PRO A 152 -11.51 -3.09 5.92
CA PRO A 152 -12.06 -4.44 5.95
C PRO A 152 -13.35 -4.61 5.13
N GLU A 153 -14.13 -3.53 4.98
CA GLU A 153 -15.37 -3.46 4.21
C GLU A 153 -15.15 -3.09 2.73
N GLY A 154 -13.91 -2.87 2.30
CA GLY A 154 -13.55 -2.37 0.96
C GLY A 154 -13.51 -0.84 0.88
N ARG A 155 -13.69 -0.27 -0.31
CA ARG A 155 -13.79 1.18 -0.45
C ARG A 155 -15.05 1.71 0.20
N VAL A 156 -14.86 2.69 1.08
CA VAL A 156 -15.94 3.44 1.71
C VAL A 156 -15.79 4.93 1.45
N VAL A 157 -16.90 5.65 1.54
CA VAL A 157 -16.94 7.11 1.44
C VAL A 157 -17.35 7.67 2.80
N GLN A 158 -16.56 8.58 3.36
CA GLN A 158 -16.89 9.22 4.64
C GLN A 158 -16.66 10.73 4.54
N GLY A 159 -17.43 11.49 5.33
CA GLY A 159 -17.40 12.95 5.33
C GLY A 159 -18.81 13.52 5.27
N GLY A 160 -19.02 14.51 6.13
CA GLY A 160 -20.28 15.13 6.50
C GLY A 160 -20.07 15.90 7.80
#